data_AF-U4T2X6-F1
#
_entry.id   AF-U4T2X6-F1
#
_cell.length_a   1.000
_cell.length_b   1.000
_cell.length_c   1.000
_cell.angle_alpha   90.00
_cell.angle_beta   90.00
_cell.angle_gamma   90.00
#
_symmetry.space_group_name_H-M   'P 1'
#
loop_
_entity.id
_entity.type
_entity.pdbx_description
1 polymer ?
#
loop_
_entity_poly.entity_id
_entity_poly.type
_entity_poly.pdbx_seq_one_letter_code
_entity_poly.pdbx_strand_id
1 'polypeptide(L)' 'MQNLTQQNQIIENYLGHNRYYCLLTLSRAGIDSIAFGHWLAIPSQQLLLVFRHQQCVAIDRYQLAA' A
#
# COMPACT_ATOMS: atom_id res chain seq x y z
N MET A 1 15.09 5.19 13.25
CA MET A 1 13.92 6.09 13.21
C MET A 1 13.60 6.62 11.80
N GLN A 2 14.47 6.50 10.80
CA GLN A 2 14.24 7.03 9.43
C GLN A 2 13.23 6.23 8.58
N ASN A 3 13.02 4.94 8.85
CA ASN A 3 12.10 4.11 8.07
C ASN A 3 10.61 4.46 8.25
N LEU A 4 10.22 4.90 9.45
CA LEU A 4 8.81 5.19 9.77
C LEU A 4 8.28 6.43 9.04
N THR A 5 9.12 7.45 8.88
CA THR A 5 8.74 8.70 8.20
C THR A 5 8.53 8.48 6.71
N GLN A 6 9.39 7.66 6.09
CA GLN A 6 9.30 7.34 4.66
C GLN A 6 8.11 6.43 4.35
N GLN A 7 7.80 5.48 5.24
CA GLN A 7 6.60 4.64 5.15
C GLN A 7 5.30 5.47 5.24
N ASN A 8 5.21 6.40 6.19
CA ASN A 8 4.02 7.25 6.33
C ASN A 8 3.78 8.15 5.11
N GLN A 9 4.82 8.75 4.54
CA GLN A 9 4.69 9.56 3.32
C GLN A 9 4.23 8.72 2.12
N ILE A 10 4.75 7.50 2.00
CA ILE A 10 4.36 6.57 0.93
C ILE A 10 2.89 6.16 1.07
N ILE A 11 2.41 5.91 2.29
CA ILE A 11 1.01 5.59 2.58
C ILE A 11 0.08 6.73 2.18
N GLU A 12 0.39 7.96 2.59
CA GLU A 12 -0.42 9.15 2.26
C GLU A 12 -0.56 9.34 0.75
N ASN A 13 0.50 9.06 -0.02
CA ASN A 13 0.49 9.15 -1.48
C ASN A 13 -0.45 8.13 -2.17
N TYR A 14 -0.92 7.09 -1.45
CA TYR A 14 -1.83 6.08 -1.99
C TYR A 14 -3.29 6.26 -1.54
N LEU A 15 -3.54 7.04 -0.50
CA LEU A 15 -4.89 7.26 0.01
C LEU A 15 -5.75 8.03 -1.00
N GLY A 16 -7.00 7.62 -1.17
CA GLY A 16 -7.94 8.24 -2.12
C GLY A 16 -7.67 7.96 -3.62
N HIS A 17 -6.56 7.30 -3.96
CA HIS A 17 -6.27 6.92 -5.34
C HIS A 17 -6.87 5.57 -5.72
N ASN A 18 -7.15 5.36 -7.01
CA ASN A 18 -7.66 4.09 -7.50
C ASN A 18 -6.56 3.01 -7.57
N ARG A 19 -6.98 1.75 -7.68
CA ARG A 19 -6.07 0.59 -7.71
C ARG A 19 -5.00 0.68 -8.80
N TYR A 20 -5.36 1.16 -9.99
CA TYR A 20 -4.45 1.29 -11.11
C TYR A 20 -3.33 2.29 -10.81
N TYR A 21 -3.67 3.44 -10.23
CA TYR A 21 -2.70 4.43 -9.82
C TYR A 21 -1.73 3.89 -8.77
N CYS A 22 -2.23 3.22 -7.73
CA CYS A 22 -1.37 2.64 -6.70
C CYS A 22 -0.41 1.59 -7.28
N LEU A 23 -0.89 0.69 -8.14
CA LEU A 23 -0.06 -0.30 -8.82
C LEU A 23 1.04 0.35 -9.68
N LEU A 24 0.69 1.38 -10.45
CA LEU A 24 1.64 2.09 -11.31
C LEU A 24 2.71 2.80 -10.48
N THR A 25 2.31 3.48 -9.40
CA THR A 25 3.25 4.18 -8.51
C THR A 25 4.18 3.20 -7.80
N LEU A 26 3.69 2.05 -7.34
CA LEU A 26 4.51 1.01 -6.72
C LEU A 26 5.51 0.41 -7.72
N SER A 27 5.07 0.09 -8.92
CA SER A 27 5.94 -0.41 -10.00
C SER A 27 7.04 0.60 -10.35
N ARG A 28 6.70 1.89 -10.46
CA ARG A 28 7.68 2.98 -10.70
C ARG A 28 8.67 3.15 -9.56
N ALA A 29 8.24 2.90 -8.32
CA ALA A 29 9.10 2.94 -7.15
C ALA A 29 9.94 1.66 -6.96
N GLY A 30 9.78 0.65 -7.82
CA GLY A 30 10.44 -0.64 -7.66
C GLY A 30 9.97 -1.42 -6.44
N ILE A 31 8.74 -1.14 -5.97
CA ILE A 31 8.15 -1.79 -4.80
C ILE A 31 7.27 -2.94 -5.27
N ASP A 32 7.65 -4.15 -4.87
CA ASP A 32 6.82 -5.34 -5.12
C ASP A 32 5.49 -5.25 -4.37
N SER A 33 4.42 -5.59 -5.07
CA SER A 33 3.07 -5.62 -4.51
C SER A 33 2.29 -6.82 -5.02
N ILE A 34 1.39 -7.32 -4.17
CA ILE A 34 0.55 -8.48 -4.45
C ILE A 34 -0.89 -8.00 -4.54
N ALA A 35 -1.49 -8.07 -5.72
CA ALA A 35 -2.88 -7.71 -5.93
C ALA A 35 -3.79 -8.93 -5.68
N PHE A 36 -4.79 -8.78 -4.80
CA PHE A 36 -5.79 -9.82 -4.53
C PHE A 36 -7.18 -9.21 -4.42
N GLY A 37 -8.01 -9.37 -5.46
CA GLY A 37 -9.36 -8.80 -5.52
C GLY A 37 -9.38 -7.28 -5.31
N HIS A 38 -9.89 -6.86 -4.14
CA HIS A 38 -9.98 -5.46 -3.71
C HIS A 38 -8.79 -5.01 -2.85
N TRP A 39 -7.77 -5.84 -2.66
CA TRP A 39 -6.63 -5.57 -1.81
C TRP A 39 -5.33 -5.52 -2.61
N LEU A 40 -4.39 -4.70 -2.15
CA LEU A 40 -3.03 -4.63 -2.65
C LEU A 40 -2.07 -4.67 -1.46
N ALA A 41 -1.35 -5.77 -1.31
CA ALA A 41 -0.39 -5.95 -0.23
C ALA A 41 1.00 -5.49 -0.68
N ILE A 42 1.71 -4.82 0.21
CA ILE A 42 3.12 -4.44 0.05
C ILE A 42 3.90 -5.09 1.20
N PRO A 43 4.41 -6.32 1.01
CA PRO A 43 5.01 -7.10 2.09
C PRO A 43 6.23 -6.41 2.73
N SER A 44 7.07 -5.77 1.92
CA SER A 44 8.27 -5.05 2.37
C SER A 44 7.97 -3.90 3.33
N GLN A 45 6.73 -3.40 3.33
CA GLN A 45 6.30 -2.27 4.17
C GLN A 45 5.27 -2.68 5.22
N GLN A 46 4.90 -3.98 5.30
CA GLN A 46 3.79 -4.46 6.13
C GLN A 46 2.53 -3.60 5.94
N LEU A 47 2.28 -3.21 4.68
CA LEU A 47 1.18 -2.36 4.30
C LEU A 47 0.15 -3.15 3.49
N LEU A 48 -1.13 -2.95 3.79
CA LEU A 48 -2.24 -3.46 3.01
C LEU A 48 -3.13 -2.29 2.56
N LEU A 49 -3.25 -2.08 1.26
CA LEU A 49 -4.18 -1.12 0.69
C LEU A 49 -5.49 -1.83 0.33
N VAL A 50 -6.60 -1.35 0.86
CA VAL A 50 -7.94 -1.89 0.64
C VAL A 50 -8.75 -0.89 -0.17
N PHE A 51 -9.29 -1.33 -1.32
CA PHE A 51 -10.06 -0.49 -2.24
C PHE A 51 -11.55 -0.82 -2.15
N ARG A 52 -12.35 0.08 -1.56
CA ARG A 52 -13.81 -0.04 -1.49
C ARG A 52 -14.47 1.15 -2.18
N HIS A 53 -15.25 0.92 -3.23
CA HIS A 53 -15.96 1.97 -3.99
C HIS A 53 -15.07 3.18 -4.37
N GLN A 54 -13.84 2.92 -4.83
CA GLN A 54 -12.81 3.94 -5.16
C GLN A 54 -12.12 4.64 -3.98
N GLN A 55 -12.47 4.33 -2.74
CA GLN A 55 -11.73 4.79 -1.57
C GLN A 55 -10.66 3.76 -1.21
N CYS A 56 -9.39 4.19 -1.29
CA CYS A 56 -8.25 3.44 -0.81
C CYS A 56 -8.07 3.71 0.69
N VAL A 57 -8.12 2.65 1.50
CA VAL A 57 -7.79 2.68 2.93
C VAL A 57 -6.49 1.91 3.11
N ALA A 58 -5.52 2.53 3.76
CA ALA A 58 -4.27 1.89 4.13
C ALA A 58 -4.38 1.28 5.53
N ILE A 59 -3.99 0.02 5.66
CA ILE A 59 -3.80 -0.66 6.93
C ILE A 59 -2.30 -0.85 7.10
N ASP A 60 -1.69 -0.01 7.92
CA ASP A 60 -0.29 -0.14 8.32
C ASP A 60 -0.14 -1.17 9.44
N ARG A 61 1.03 -1.81 9.51
CA ARG A 61 1.42 -2.74 10.60
C ARG A 61 0.49 -3.94 10.74
N TYR A 62 0.04 -4.54 9.63
CA TYR A 62 -0.59 -5.85 9.75
C TYR A 62 0.47 -6.85 10.25
N GLN A 63 0.16 -7.55 11.33
CA GLN A 63 1.01 -8.66 11.77
C GLN A 63 0.88 -9.77 10.73
N LEU A 64 1.99 -10.10 10.07
CA LEU A 64 2.10 -11.34 9.31
C LEU A 64 1.81 -12.48 10.29
N ALA A 65 0.70 -13.19 10.08
CA ALA A 65 0.44 -14.43 10.80
C ALA A 65 1.55 -15.42 10.39
N ALA A 66 2.30 -15.87 11.40
CA ALA A 66 3.39 -16.84 11.25
C ALA A 66 2.88 -18.21 10.80
#